data_AF-A0A0L8L5E2-F1
#
_entry.id   AF-A0A0L8L5E2-F1
#
_cell.length_a   1.000
_cell.length_b   1.000
_cell.length_c   1.000
_cell.angle_alpha   90.00
_cell.angle_beta   90.00
_cell.angle_gamma   90.00
#
_symmetry.space_group_name_H-M   'P 1'
#
loop_
_entity.id
_entity.type
_entity.pdbx_description
1 polymer ?
#
loop_
_entity_poly.entity_id
_entity_poly.type
_entity_poly.pdbx_seq_one_letter_code
_entity_poly.pdbx_strand_id
1 'polypeptide(L)'
;MWVMHVERVQGDYREPEIIDLEDGTGCLFRLHEIDISEDGVKPLAKLLTEQAQRWAPRPPGSPLGPVIPVRWERIPNPPDPLAIGVDDGPNGITYTLDAKMLSQHAADYLSRLDTERSPYWQRVPKGYHDGKNDAE
;
A
#
# COMPACT_ATOMS: atom_id res chain seq x y z
N MET A 1 -10.85 5.35 11.12
CA MET A 1 -9.44 4.96 10.91
C MET A 1 -9.37 4.14 9.65
N TRP A 2 -8.42 4.43 8.76
CA TRP A 2 -8.28 3.63 7.54
C TRP A 2 -7.51 2.34 7.81
N VAL A 3 -7.99 1.24 7.23
CA VAL A 3 -7.41 -0.09 7.37
C VAL A 3 -7.12 -0.63 5.97
N MET A 4 -5.88 -1.08 5.77
CA MET A 4 -5.47 -1.71 4.53
C MET A 4 -5.53 -3.21 4.69
N HIS A 5 -6.17 -3.87 3.73
CA HIS A 5 -6.33 -5.31 3.70
C HIS A 5 -5.44 -5.90 2.61
N VAL A 6 -4.94 -7.10 2.85
CA VAL A 6 -4.25 -7.91 1.83
C VAL A 6 -4.96 -9.25 1.77
N GLU A 7 -5.35 -9.66 0.57
CA GLU A 7 -5.98 -10.96 0.32
C GLU A 7 -5.11 -11.76 -0.65
N ARG A 8 -4.79 -13.00 -0.25
CA ARG A 8 -4.12 -13.97 -1.09
C ARG A 8 -5.16 -14.83 -1.81
N VAL A 9 -5.21 -14.75 -3.13
CA VAL A 9 -6.20 -15.43 -3.98
C VAL A 9 -5.60 -16.67 -4.63
N GLN A 10 -6.33 -17.79 -4.61
CA GLN A 10 -5.93 -19.06 -5.23
C GLN A 10 -6.63 -19.29 -6.57
N GLY A 11 -6.05 -20.14 -7.43
CA GLY A 11 -6.67 -20.62 -8.67
C GLY A 11 -6.01 -20.07 -9.93
N ASP A 12 -6.82 -19.64 -10.90
CA ASP A 12 -6.29 -19.04 -12.13
C ASP A 12 -5.55 -17.74 -11.81
N TYR A 13 -4.42 -17.56 -12.47
CA TYR A 13 -3.58 -16.39 -12.26
C TYR A 13 -4.32 -15.08 -12.54
N ARG A 14 -4.12 -14.10 -11.65
CA ARG A 14 -4.66 -12.74 -11.76
C ARG A 14 -3.58 -11.73 -11.40
N GLU A 15 -3.60 -10.59 -12.09
CA GLU A 15 -2.70 -9.48 -11.78
C GLU A 15 -3.04 -8.86 -10.41
N PRO A 16 -2.08 -8.20 -9.74
CA PRO A 16 -2.34 -7.42 -8.53
C PRO A 16 -3.42 -6.36 -8.74
N GLU A 17 -4.32 -6.24 -7.77
CA GLU A 17 -5.40 -5.23 -7.78
C GLU A 17 -5.42 -4.46 -6.47
N ILE A 18 -5.78 -3.17 -6.55
CA ILE A 18 -6.06 -2.30 -5.39
C ILE A 18 -7.50 -1.83 -5.49
N ILE A 19 -8.35 -2.32 -4.59
CA ILE A 19 -9.79 -2.09 -4.59
C ILE A 19 -10.14 -1.18 -3.41
N ASP A 20 -10.66 0.02 -3.68
CA ASP A 20 -11.17 0.88 -2.61
C ASP A 20 -12.44 0.29 -2.02
N LEU A 21 -12.53 0.24 -0.69
CA LEU A 21 -13.71 -0.27 0.01
C LEU A 21 -14.85 0.76 -0.09
N GLU A 22 -16.06 0.29 -0.42
CA GLU A 22 -17.23 1.14 -0.65
C GLU A 22 -17.62 1.98 0.58
N ASP A 23 -17.34 1.47 1.78
CA ASP A 23 -17.57 2.17 3.05
C ASP A 23 -16.52 3.25 3.36
N GLY A 24 -15.51 3.42 2.49
CA GLY A 24 -14.45 4.40 2.64
C GLY A 24 -13.49 4.10 3.79
N THR A 25 -13.50 2.88 4.33
CA THR A 25 -12.65 2.48 5.47
C THR A 25 -11.23 2.09 5.05
N GLY A 26 -10.92 2.03 3.75
CA GLY A 26 -9.57 1.78 3.25
C GLY A 26 -9.59 1.11 1.89
N CYS A 27 -8.60 0.29 1.61
CA CYS A 27 -8.55 -0.50 0.38
C CYS A 27 -8.06 -1.93 0.63
N LEU A 28 -8.35 -2.79 -0.35
CA LEU A 28 -7.97 -4.18 -0.40
C LEU A 28 -6.94 -4.39 -1.53
N PHE A 29 -5.79 -4.91 -1.16
CA PHE A 29 -4.77 -5.40 -2.08
C PHE A 29 -5.04 -6.88 -2.34
N ARG A 30 -5.48 -7.21 -3.54
CA ARG A 30 -5.64 -8.61 -3.98
C ARG A 30 -4.41 -9.06 -4.73
N LEU A 31 -3.80 -10.13 -4.24
CA LEU A 31 -2.57 -10.69 -4.80
C LEU A 31 -2.75 -12.18 -5.03
N HIS A 32 -2.31 -12.66 -6.19
CA HIS A 32 -2.35 -14.08 -6.49
C HIS A 32 -1.40 -14.86 -5.57
N GLU A 33 -1.69 -16.12 -5.34
CA GLU A 33 -0.93 -16.96 -4.42
C GLU A 33 0.54 -17.23 -4.78
N ILE A 34 0.90 -17.02 -6.05
CA ILE A 34 2.28 -17.09 -6.54
C ILE A 34 3.03 -15.77 -6.31
N ASP A 35 2.28 -14.68 -6.11
CA ASP A 35 2.78 -13.32 -6.02
C ASP A 35 3.01 -12.89 -4.57
N ILE A 36 2.34 -13.52 -3.60
CA ILE A 36 2.55 -13.30 -2.18
C ILE A 36 2.58 -14.61 -1.38
N SER A 37 3.53 -14.71 -0.44
CA SER A 37 3.58 -15.82 0.51
C SER A 37 2.42 -15.74 1.51
N GLU A 38 2.02 -16.90 2.05
CA GLU A 38 0.96 -16.96 3.07
C GLU A 38 1.31 -16.12 4.31
N ASP A 39 2.56 -16.24 4.78
CA ASP A 39 3.06 -15.49 5.94
C ASP A 39 3.23 -13.98 5.66
N GLY A 40 3.25 -13.57 4.38
CA GLY A 40 3.42 -12.19 3.96
C GLY A 40 2.17 -11.31 4.10
N VAL A 41 0.98 -11.92 4.15
CA VAL A 41 -0.30 -11.21 4.11
C VAL A 41 -0.46 -10.26 5.30
N LYS A 42 -0.26 -10.77 6.53
CA LYS A 42 -0.47 -9.97 7.76
C LYS A 42 0.57 -8.86 7.95
N PRO A 43 1.89 -9.12 7.82
CA PRO A 43 2.89 -8.06 7.90
C PRO A 43 2.65 -6.97 6.87
N LEU A 44 2.33 -7.34 5.63
CA LEU A 44 2.10 -6.36 4.57
C LEU A 44 0.87 -5.47 4.83
N ALA A 45 -0.25 -6.08 5.22
CA ALA A 45 -1.46 -5.33 5.58
C ALA A 45 -1.20 -4.33 6.70
N LYS A 46 -0.39 -4.71 7.70
CA LYS A 46 0.00 -3.83 8.80
C LYS A 46 0.84 -2.64 8.31
N LEU A 47 1.87 -2.88 7.50
CA LEU A 47 2.71 -1.81 6.92
C LEU A 47 1.87 -0.80 6.15
N LEU A 48 1.00 -1.31 5.26
CA LEU A 48 0.13 -0.48 4.42
C LEU A 48 -0.84 0.33 5.27
N THR A 49 -1.39 -0.27 6.35
CA THR A 49 -2.27 0.43 7.29
C THR A 49 -1.55 1.56 8.02
N GLU A 50 -0.32 1.34 8.48
CA GLU A 50 0.49 2.36 9.14
C GLU A 50 0.86 3.49 8.17
N GLN A 51 1.22 3.15 6.94
CA GLN A 51 1.57 4.11 5.90
C GLN A 51 0.35 4.94 5.47
N ALA A 52 -0.81 4.32 5.32
CA ALA A 52 -2.05 4.99 4.94
C ALA A 52 -2.46 6.14 5.89
N GLN A 53 -2.04 6.10 7.16
CA GLN A 53 -2.33 7.17 8.12
C GLN A 53 -1.67 8.51 7.74
N ARG A 54 -0.68 8.49 6.84
CA ARG A 54 0.02 9.70 6.34
C ARG A 54 -0.60 10.28 5.08
N TRP A 55 -1.67 9.67 4.57
CA TRP A 55 -2.28 10.05 3.30
C TRP A 55 -3.78 10.29 3.46
N ALA A 56 -4.33 11.13 2.60
CA ALA A 56 -5.76 11.37 2.47
C ALA A 56 -6.12 11.56 0.99
N PRO A 57 -7.38 11.34 0.58
CA PRO A 57 -7.77 11.61 -0.79
C PRO A 57 -7.79 13.13 -0.97
N ARG A 58 -7.53 13.60 -2.19
CA ARG A 58 -7.72 15.02 -2.49
C ARG A 58 -9.24 15.33 -2.49
N PRO A 59 -9.66 16.53 -2.05
CA PRO A 59 -11.07 16.89 -2.07
C PRO A 59 -11.65 16.82 -3.49
N PRO A 60 -12.93 16.41 -3.65
CA PRO A 60 -13.58 16.37 -4.95
C PRO A 60 -13.45 17.70 -5.70
N GLY A 61 -13.13 17.64 -7.00
CA GLY A 61 -12.94 18.83 -7.84
C GLY A 61 -11.60 19.57 -7.67
N SER A 62 -10.74 19.14 -6.74
CA SER A 62 -9.39 19.70 -6.63
C SER A 62 -8.53 19.29 -7.83
N PRO A 63 -7.57 20.12 -8.26
CA PRO A 63 -6.57 19.71 -9.25
C PRO A 63 -5.79 18.48 -8.77
N LEU A 64 -5.38 17.65 -9.73
CA LEU A 64 -4.47 16.53 -9.49
C LEU A 64 -3.19 17.02 -8.81
N GLY A 65 -2.71 16.23 -7.85
CA GLY A 65 -1.42 16.42 -7.21
C GLY A 65 -0.25 15.99 -8.10
N PRO A 66 0.99 16.12 -7.59
CA PRO A 66 2.16 15.61 -8.29
C PRO A 66 2.11 14.07 -8.41
N VAL A 67 2.71 13.57 -9.48
CA VAL A 67 3.06 12.14 -9.57
C VAL A 67 4.20 11.88 -8.59
N ILE A 68 4.00 10.95 -7.67
CA ILE A 68 4.96 10.53 -6.64
C ILE A 68 5.42 9.15 -7.06
N PRO A 69 6.71 8.98 -7.40
CA PRO A 69 7.25 7.66 -7.71
C PRO A 69 7.11 6.74 -6.49
N VAL A 70 6.47 5.59 -6.69
CA VAL A 70 6.37 4.52 -5.69
C VAL A 70 7.15 3.31 -6.18
N ARG A 71 7.98 2.74 -5.31
CA ARG A 71 8.79 1.55 -5.61
C ARG A 71 8.59 0.50 -4.54
N TRP A 72 8.45 -0.74 -4.98
CA TRP A 72 8.44 -1.93 -4.15
C TRP A 72 9.75 -2.68 -4.39
N GLU A 73 10.69 -2.56 -3.45
CA GLU A 73 12.02 -3.12 -3.54
C GLU A 73 12.14 -4.42 -2.74
N ARG A 74 12.54 -5.48 -3.44
CA ARG A 74 12.75 -6.82 -2.87
C ARG A 74 14.18 -6.96 -2.38
N ILE A 75 14.33 -7.11 -1.06
CA ILE A 75 15.64 -7.29 -0.43
C ILE A 75 15.92 -8.78 -0.30
N PRO A 76 17.03 -9.29 -0.86
CA PRO A 76 17.40 -10.69 -0.72
C PRO A 76 17.94 -10.95 0.70
N ASN A 77 17.38 -11.96 1.38
CA ASN A 77 17.82 -12.44 2.69
C ASN A 77 18.04 -11.30 3.71
N PRO A 78 16.99 -10.51 4.03
CA PRO A 78 17.12 -9.49 5.05
C PRO A 78 17.51 -10.10 6.41
N PRO A 79 18.10 -9.31 7.32
CA PRO A 79 18.56 -9.79 8.62
C PRO A 79 17.43 -10.32 9.52
N ASP A 80 16.18 -9.94 9.25
CA ASP A 80 14.98 -10.45 9.89
C ASP A 80 14.07 -11.10 8.82
N PRO A 81 13.67 -12.38 8.95
CA PRO A 81 12.66 -12.98 8.09
C PRO A 81 11.38 -12.14 8.16
N LEU A 82 10.84 -11.72 7.00
CA LEU A 82 9.72 -10.77 6.89
C LEU A 82 10.07 -9.30 7.18
N ALA A 83 11.34 -8.89 7.11
CA ALA A 83 11.69 -7.48 7.17
C ALA A 83 10.90 -6.69 6.12
N ILE A 84 10.12 -5.74 6.60
CA ILE A 84 9.29 -4.84 5.81
C ILE A 84 9.49 -3.41 6.31
N GLY A 85 9.54 -2.46 5.40
CA GLY A 85 9.76 -1.06 5.72
C GLY A 85 9.19 -0.15 4.67
N VAL A 86 9.01 1.12 5.04
CA VAL A 86 8.62 2.18 4.12
C VAL A 86 9.49 3.40 4.37
N ASP A 87 10.09 3.92 3.31
CA ASP A 87 10.71 5.24 3.28
C ASP A 87 9.79 6.15 2.47
N ASP A 88 9.16 7.12 3.13
CA ASP A 88 8.26 8.10 2.53
C ASP A 88 8.91 9.48 2.61
N GLY A 89 9.51 9.89 1.49
CA GLY A 89 10.29 11.10 1.37
C GLY A 89 9.78 12.05 0.29
N PRO A 90 10.42 13.22 0.17
CA PRO A 90 10.05 14.21 -0.86
C PRO A 90 10.23 13.69 -2.29
N ASN A 91 11.13 12.73 -2.50
CA ASN A 91 11.48 12.20 -3.82
C ASN A 91 10.63 10.99 -4.26
N GLY A 92 9.80 10.44 -3.37
CA GLY A 92 9.04 9.21 -3.64
C GLY A 92 8.75 8.41 -2.39
N ILE A 93 8.16 7.24 -2.59
CA ILE A 93 7.91 6.24 -1.55
C ILE A 93 8.60 4.94 -1.96
N THR A 94 9.38 4.36 -1.07
CA THR A 94 9.99 3.05 -1.27
C THR A 94 9.52 2.09 -0.19
N TYR A 95 8.79 1.06 -0.59
CA TYR A 95 8.48 -0.09 0.24
C TYR A 95 9.60 -1.10 0.09
N THR A 96 10.24 -1.50 1.18
CA THR A 96 11.23 -2.58 1.19
C THR A 96 10.64 -3.82 1.83
N LEU A 97 10.86 -4.99 1.24
CA LEU A 97 10.30 -6.25 1.71
C LEU A 97 11.23 -7.44 1.42
N ASP A 98 11.11 -8.50 2.22
CA ASP A 98 11.80 -9.78 1.96
C ASP A 98 11.43 -10.32 0.57
N ALA A 99 12.44 -10.62 -0.25
CA ALA A 99 12.24 -11.17 -1.59
C ALA A 99 11.45 -12.49 -1.64
N LYS A 100 11.33 -13.21 -0.52
CA LYS A 100 10.48 -14.42 -0.39
C LYS A 100 9.01 -14.09 -0.10
N MET A 101 8.70 -12.87 0.33
CA MET A 101 7.36 -12.44 0.69
C MET A 101 6.52 -12.09 -0.55
N LEU A 102 7.10 -11.34 -1.48
CA LEU A 102 6.42 -10.86 -2.68
C LEU A 102 7.24 -11.21 -3.92
N SER A 103 6.59 -11.60 -5.01
CA SER A 103 7.25 -11.85 -6.29
C SER A 103 7.76 -10.54 -6.92
N GLN A 104 8.72 -10.65 -7.86
CA GLN A 104 9.16 -9.47 -8.63
C GLN A 104 8.01 -8.89 -9.44
N HIS A 105 7.20 -9.77 -10.04
CA HIS A 105 6.07 -9.39 -10.85
C HIS A 105 5.10 -8.50 -10.06
N ALA A 106 4.69 -8.94 -8.86
CA ALA A 106 3.79 -8.15 -8.03
C ALA A 106 4.43 -6.85 -7.55
N ALA A 107 5.72 -6.85 -7.21
CA ALA A 107 6.42 -5.64 -6.82
C ALA A 107 6.43 -4.58 -7.94
N ASP A 108 6.73 -4.98 -9.18
CA ASP A 108 6.75 -4.09 -10.33
C ASP A 108 5.35 -3.54 -10.64
N TYR A 109 4.34 -4.41 -10.57
CA TYR A 109 2.95 -4.04 -10.85
C TYR A 109 2.38 -3.08 -9.79
N LEU A 110 2.60 -3.36 -8.50
CA LEU A 110 2.18 -2.48 -7.40
C LEU A 110 2.89 -1.13 -7.46
N SER A 111 4.20 -1.11 -7.78
CA SER A 111 4.96 0.14 -7.99
C SER A 111 4.29 1.04 -9.02
N ARG A 112 3.83 0.44 -10.13
CA ARG A 112 3.10 1.16 -11.18
C ARG A 112 1.73 1.64 -10.67
N LEU A 113 0.92 0.76 -10.08
CA LEU A 113 -0.42 1.11 -9.61
C LEU A 113 -0.40 2.23 -8.57
N ASP A 114 0.46 2.14 -7.56
CA ASP A 114 0.56 3.18 -6.52
C ASP A 114 1.04 4.52 -7.09
N THR A 115 1.99 4.49 -8.02
CA THR A 115 2.47 5.70 -8.73
C THR A 115 1.34 6.34 -9.54
N GLU A 116 0.57 5.55 -10.28
CA GLU A 116 -0.56 6.03 -11.08
C GLU A 116 -1.68 6.62 -10.21
N ARG A 117 -1.89 6.05 -9.02
CA ARG A 117 -2.89 6.51 -8.05
C ARG A 117 -2.45 7.77 -7.31
N SER A 118 -1.15 8.02 -7.14
CA SER A 118 -0.64 9.10 -6.28
C SER A 118 -1.19 10.51 -6.54
N PRO A 119 -1.49 10.94 -7.78
CA PRO A 119 -2.01 12.29 -8.04
C PRO A 119 -3.38 12.56 -7.41
N TYR A 120 -4.13 11.52 -7.08
CA TYR A 120 -5.45 11.64 -6.44
C TYR A 120 -5.37 11.77 -4.92
N TRP A 121 -4.16 11.70 -4.35
CA TRP A 121 -3.91 11.67 -2.91
C TRP A 121 -3.01 12.83 -2.47
N GLN A 122 -2.98 13.08 -1.18
CA GLN A 122 -2.11 14.08 -0.56
C GLN A 122 -1.58 13.59 0.78
N ARG A 123 -0.33 13.97 1.08
CA ARG A 123 0.26 13.74 2.42
C ARG A 123 -0.48 14.59 3.45
N VAL A 124 -0.73 14.02 4.62
CA VAL A 124 -1.36 14.69 5.77
C VAL A 124 -0.53 14.51 7.04
N PRO A 125 -0.63 15.44 8.01
CA PRO A 125 0.04 15.29 9.29
C PRO A 125 -0.41 14.03 10.05
N LYS A 126 0.46 13.52 10.93
CA LYS A 126 0.10 12.44 11.85
C LYS A 126 -1.10 12.87 12.71
N GLY A 127 -2.10 11.99 12.82
CA GLY A 127 -3.34 12.23 13.57
C GLY A 127 -4.46 12.92 12.79
N TYR A 128 -4.26 13.19 11.48
CA TYR A 128 -5.30 13.76 10.61
C TYR A 128 -6.61 12.94 10.62
N HIS A 129 -6.51 11.62 10.76
CA HIS A 129 -7.66 10.72 10.79
C HIS A 129 -8.25 10.51 12.19
N ASP A 130 -7.61 11.03 13.25
CA ASP A 130 -8.06 10.86 14.64
C ASP A 130 -9.24 11.80 14.96
N GLY A 131 -9.26 13.00 14.36
CA GLY A 131 -10.27 14.03 14.59
C GLY A 131 -11.61 13.84 13.86
N LYS A 132 -11.83 12.71 13.17
CA LYS A 132 -13.13 12.39 12.54
C LYS A 132 -14.12 11.70 13.50
N ASN A 133 -13.73 11.47 14.75
CA ASN A 133 -14.59 10.87 15.78
C ASN A 133 -15.30 11.88 16.70
N ASP A 134 -15.05 13.19 16.57
CA ASP A 134 -15.62 14.21 17.46
C ASP A 134 -16.64 15.12 16.73
N ALA A 135 -17.58 14.50 16.03
CA ALA A 135 -18.78 15.18 15.54
C ALA A 135 -20.03 14.38 15.94
N GLU A 136 -20.34 14.40 17.24
CA GLU A 136 -21.70 14.24 17.77
C GLU A 136 -22.22 15.61 18.26
#